data_AF-A0A6I6FKL0-F1
#
_entry.id   AF-A0A6I6FKL0-F1
#
_cell.length_a   1.000
_cell.length_b   1.000
_cell.length_c   1.000
_cell.angle_alpha   90.00
_cell.angle_beta   90.00
_cell.angle_gamma   90.00
#
_symmetry.space_group_name_H-M   'P 1'
#
loop_
_entity.id
_entity.type
_entity.pdbx_description
1 polymer ?
#
loop_
_entity_poly.entity_id
_entity_poly.type
_entity_poly.pdbx_seq_one_letter_code
_entity_poly.pdbx_strand_id
1 'polypeptide(L)'
;MTGRGLPALLGAVLDVGTDLELRATLQHLVEHAAALTDARTASLVVLDPEQGRPTDRYTTGTAGNDDRSDRGDEHDLAVPVRVHTEVFGRLHLTGKRGGPFTGEDLATLRVLASQAGIAIGNARLYETARQRERWIEGAAAVTTALLTGGAAADALVTVAERARLLAGAAAGVVLQPTGEGGMEIVAASTPHDPDDLLGTTIAPGSPVLEQLLGGEPVFIDDSATDPRMTTPVRTRFGPSMMLPLQSGGKLIGTLALPRRRGGLPYTAVERLLASQFASQAALALVLADAQADRERLAVYEDRDRIARDLHDLVVQRLFATEMMLEATRRRASGAAADLLDRAVDELDSTIQEVRTAIFALQQPPVDAPRSLRGRVLRETGGAAVLLGFRPSVHFTGAVDALVTDPVADRLLTALRGALVAAHRREGLTAVDVEVDATATLPDGRPGIRLTVTDDGAGGATVTWRSPREVGPRDALDGGPGSPAAPPPPT
;
A
#
# COMPACT_ATOMS: atom_id res chain seq x y z
N MET A 1 5.35 -66.66 2.59
CA MET A 1 6.16 -65.87 1.63
C MET A 1 6.92 -66.77 0.67
N THR A 2 6.23 -67.25 -0.38
CA THR A 2 6.88 -67.84 -1.56
C THR A 2 7.76 -66.79 -2.26
N GLY A 3 8.91 -67.18 -2.81
CA GLY A 3 10.01 -66.31 -3.28
C GLY A 3 9.70 -65.25 -4.37
N ARG A 4 8.44 -65.09 -4.81
CA ARG A 4 7.98 -64.02 -5.72
C ARG A 4 7.30 -62.83 -5.01
N GLY A 5 6.82 -62.98 -3.78
CA GLY A 5 6.09 -61.91 -3.08
C GLY A 5 6.99 -60.83 -2.46
N LEU A 6 8.16 -61.21 -1.97
CA LEU A 6 9.10 -60.28 -1.34
C LEU A 6 9.70 -59.24 -2.31
N PRO A 7 10.13 -59.59 -3.54
CA PRO A 7 10.62 -58.60 -4.49
C PRO A 7 9.55 -57.59 -4.93
N ALA A 8 8.30 -58.03 -5.09
CA ALA A 8 7.18 -57.16 -5.44
C ALA A 8 6.83 -56.19 -4.31
N LEU A 9 6.84 -56.67 -3.05
CA LEU A 9 6.63 -55.83 -1.88
C LEU A 9 7.77 -54.80 -1.71
N LEU A 10 9.02 -55.21 -1.92
CA LEU A 10 10.16 -54.30 -1.87
C LEU A 10 10.09 -53.23 -2.96
N GLY A 11 9.70 -53.60 -4.19
CA GLY A 11 9.46 -52.65 -5.28
C GLY A 11 8.40 -51.62 -4.93
N ALA A 12 7.23 -52.08 -4.45
CA ALA A 12 6.15 -51.19 -4.03
C ALA A 12 6.53 -50.26 -2.86
N VAL A 13 7.29 -50.75 -1.88
CA VAL A 13 7.78 -49.92 -0.76
C VAL A 13 8.77 -48.87 -1.25
N LEU A 14 9.64 -49.23 -2.20
CA LEU A 14 10.59 -48.29 -2.79
C LEU A 14 9.87 -47.22 -3.61
N ASP A 15 8.93 -47.60 -4.49
CA ASP A 15 8.20 -46.66 -5.34
C ASP A 15 7.42 -45.65 -4.49
N VAL A 16 6.64 -46.13 -3.51
CA VAL A 16 5.90 -45.26 -2.56
C VAL A 16 6.86 -44.39 -1.74
N GLY A 17 8.03 -44.91 -1.38
CA GLY A 17 9.02 -44.19 -0.56
C GLY A 17 9.83 -43.13 -1.32
N THR A 18 9.90 -43.20 -2.65
CA THR A 18 10.66 -42.26 -3.48
C THR A 18 9.88 -41.01 -3.90
N ASP A 19 8.55 -41.05 -3.82
CA ASP A 19 7.71 -39.93 -4.19
C ASP A 19 7.82 -38.78 -3.18
N LEU A 20 8.00 -37.57 -3.72
CA LEU A 20 8.04 -36.33 -2.95
C LEU A 20 6.74 -35.52 -3.07
N GLU A 21 5.81 -35.93 -3.93
CA GLU A 21 4.50 -35.32 -4.10
C GLU A 21 3.43 -36.18 -3.42
N LEU A 22 2.72 -35.60 -2.46
CA LEU A 22 1.75 -36.33 -1.64
C LEU A 22 0.70 -37.07 -2.49
N ARG A 23 0.19 -36.41 -3.54
CA ARG A 23 -0.84 -36.98 -4.41
C ARG A 23 -0.34 -38.22 -5.16
N ALA A 24 0.91 -38.20 -5.63
CA ALA A 24 1.52 -39.34 -6.32
C ALA A 24 1.71 -40.50 -5.35
N THR A 25 2.26 -40.24 -4.15
CA THR A 25 2.43 -41.25 -3.09
C THR A 25 1.11 -41.94 -2.74
N LEU A 26 0.02 -41.17 -2.59
CA LEU A 26 -1.31 -41.71 -2.26
C LEU A 26 -1.90 -42.55 -3.39
N GLN A 27 -1.72 -42.13 -4.64
CA GLN A 27 -2.18 -42.88 -5.80
C GLN A 27 -1.40 -44.20 -5.96
N HIS A 28 -0.07 -44.15 -5.90
CA HIS A 28 0.78 -45.35 -5.97
C HIS A 28 0.49 -46.32 -4.82
N LEU A 29 0.23 -45.83 -3.60
CA LEU A 29 -0.18 -46.68 -2.49
C LEU A 29 -1.40 -47.53 -2.84
N VAL A 30 -2.44 -46.92 -3.42
CA VAL A 30 -3.68 -47.60 -3.79
C VAL A 30 -3.44 -48.62 -4.92
N GLU A 31 -2.63 -48.25 -5.92
CA GLU A 31 -2.27 -49.12 -7.05
C GLU A 31 -1.44 -50.34 -6.62
N HIS A 32 -0.38 -50.13 -5.84
CA HIS A 32 0.44 -51.21 -5.32
C HIS A 32 -0.33 -52.10 -4.34
N ALA A 33 -1.21 -51.54 -3.52
CA ALA A 33 -2.06 -52.32 -2.62
C ALA A 33 -2.96 -53.29 -3.39
N ALA A 34 -3.60 -52.82 -4.47
CA ALA A 34 -4.42 -53.68 -5.33
C ALA A 34 -3.57 -54.75 -6.02
N ALA A 35 -2.41 -54.39 -6.56
CA ALA A 35 -1.54 -55.32 -7.27
C ALA A 35 -0.92 -56.41 -6.37
N LEU A 36 -0.48 -56.04 -5.16
CA LEU A 36 0.18 -56.97 -4.22
C LEU A 36 -0.77 -58.00 -3.62
N THR A 37 -2.07 -57.68 -3.53
CA THR A 37 -3.10 -58.55 -2.93
C THR A 37 -4.03 -59.18 -3.97
N ASP A 38 -3.79 -58.92 -5.26
CA ASP A 38 -4.65 -59.28 -6.39
C ASP A 38 -6.12 -58.87 -6.21
N ALA A 39 -6.34 -57.67 -5.68
CA ALA A 39 -7.66 -57.08 -5.51
C ALA A 39 -8.18 -56.49 -6.82
N ARG A 40 -9.50 -56.56 -7.05
CA ARG A 40 -10.15 -55.89 -8.19
C ARG A 40 -10.19 -54.38 -8.02
N THR A 41 -10.44 -53.92 -6.79
CA THR A 41 -10.45 -52.48 -6.48
C THR A 41 -9.74 -52.21 -5.16
N ALA A 42 -9.13 -51.03 -5.09
CA ALA A 42 -8.63 -50.48 -3.84
C ALA A 42 -9.03 -49.01 -3.73
N SER A 43 -9.27 -48.56 -2.51
CA SER A 43 -9.60 -47.18 -2.20
C SER A 43 -8.91 -46.73 -0.92
N LEU A 44 -8.39 -45.51 -0.91
CA LEU A 44 -7.87 -44.83 0.27
C LEU A 44 -8.75 -43.64 0.56
N VAL A 45 -9.33 -43.62 1.76
CA VAL A 45 -10.06 -42.45 2.27
C VAL A 45 -9.13 -41.69 3.20
N VAL A 46 -8.82 -40.44 2.84
CA VAL A 46 -8.04 -39.50 3.66
C VAL A 46 -8.98 -38.86 4.67
N LEU A 47 -8.54 -38.80 5.93
CA LEU A 47 -9.32 -38.26 7.03
C LEU A 47 -8.77 -36.90 7.44
N ASP A 48 -9.68 -36.00 7.79
CA ASP A 48 -9.36 -34.75 8.47
C ASP A 48 -8.76 -35.08 9.85
N PRO A 49 -7.55 -34.60 10.16
CA PRO A 49 -6.88 -34.86 11.44
C PRO A 49 -7.65 -34.31 12.66
N GLU A 50 -8.39 -33.20 12.51
CA GLU A 50 -9.12 -32.56 13.61
C GLU A 50 -10.55 -33.08 13.75
N GLN A 51 -11.22 -33.39 12.63
CA GLN A 51 -12.64 -33.76 12.63
C GLN A 51 -12.90 -35.24 12.34
N GLY A 52 -11.89 -36.00 11.89
CA GLY A 52 -12.01 -37.40 11.50
C GLY A 52 -12.94 -37.64 10.29
N ARG A 53 -13.33 -36.59 9.56
CA ARG A 53 -14.24 -36.67 8.40
C ARG A 53 -13.45 -36.98 7.13
N PRO A 54 -14.03 -37.72 6.16
CA PRO A 54 -13.40 -37.92 4.86
C PRO A 54 -13.15 -36.60 4.15
N THR A 55 -11.90 -36.31 3.80
CA THR A 55 -11.52 -35.10 3.05
C THR A 55 -11.29 -35.41 1.58
N ASP A 56 -10.68 -36.56 1.30
CA ASP A 56 -10.30 -36.94 -0.06
C ASP A 56 -10.36 -38.46 -0.26
N ARG A 57 -10.49 -38.90 -1.51
CA ARG A 57 -10.58 -40.32 -1.86
C ARG A 57 -9.78 -40.66 -3.11
N TYR A 58 -8.87 -41.62 -2.96
CA TYR A 58 -8.07 -42.17 -4.05
C TYR A 58 -8.55 -43.59 -4.35
N THR A 59 -8.66 -43.95 -5.62
CA THR A 59 -9.19 -45.26 -6.03
C THR A 59 -8.44 -45.82 -7.23
N THR A 60 -8.34 -47.15 -7.28
CA THR A 60 -7.92 -47.89 -8.47
C THR A 60 -8.86 -49.05 -8.75
N GLY A 61 -9.02 -49.40 -10.02
CA GLY A 61 -9.99 -50.37 -10.51
C GLY A 61 -11.39 -49.79 -10.70
N THR A 62 -12.20 -50.44 -11.54
CA THR A 62 -13.59 -50.06 -11.75
C THR A 62 -14.47 -50.67 -10.65
N ALA A 63 -14.83 -49.85 -9.67
CA ALA A 63 -16.00 -50.15 -8.86
C ALA A 63 -17.21 -50.16 -9.80
N GLY A 64 -17.90 -51.30 -9.90
CA GLY A 64 -19.28 -51.27 -10.37
C GLY A 64 -20.05 -50.24 -9.52
N ASN A 65 -20.93 -49.48 -10.15
CA ASN A 65 -21.68 -48.36 -9.58
C ASN A 65 -22.66 -48.79 -8.46
N ASP A 66 -22.17 -49.41 -7.39
CA ASP A 66 -22.97 -49.82 -6.23
C ASP A 66 -22.35 -49.18 -4.98
N ASP A 67 -22.80 -47.94 -4.77
CA ASP A 67 -22.79 -47.28 -3.48
C ASP A 67 -23.66 -48.10 -2.52
N ARG A 68 -23.05 -49.05 -1.81
CA ARG A 68 -23.67 -49.71 -0.67
C ARG A 68 -22.72 -49.71 0.51
N SER A 69 -22.89 -48.64 1.29
CA SER A 69 -22.72 -48.63 2.74
C SER A 69 -23.17 -49.96 3.38
N ASP A 70 -22.32 -50.46 4.28
CA ASP A 70 -22.72 -51.18 5.49
C ASP A 70 -23.19 -52.64 5.35
N ARG A 71 -22.59 -53.42 4.43
CA ARG A 71 -22.56 -54.88 4.57
C ARG A 71 -21.14 -55.34 4.83
N GLY A 72 -20.89 -55.80 6.05
CA GLY A 72 -19.69 -56.53 6.41
C GLY A 72 -19.68 -57.87 5.67
N ASP A 73 -19.28 -57.85 4.42
CA ASP A 73 -19.06 -59.07 3.65
C ASP A 73 -17.65 -59.58 4.00
N GLU A 74 -17.54 -60.88 4.32
CA GLU A 74 -16.33 -61.60 4.77
C GLU A 74 -15.18 -61.63 3.73
N HIS A 75 -15.19 -60.71 2.76
CA HIS A 75 -14.36 -60.70 1.56
C HIS A 75 -13.63 -59.37 1.31
N ASP A 76 -13.68 -58.42 2.25
CA ASP A 76 -12.99 -57.13 2.17
C ASP A 76 -11.81 -57.04 3.15
N LEU A 77 -10.77 -56.31 2.75
CA LEU A 77 -9.57 -56.11 3.55
C LEU A 77 -9.35 -54.62 3.80
N ALA A 78 -9.22 -54.23 5.08
CA ALA A 78 -9.01 -52.84 5.45
C ALA A 78 -7.85 -52.70 6.43
N VAL A 79 -6.99 -51.71 6.20
CA VAL A 79 -5.94 -51.31 7.15
C VAL A 79 -5.89 -49.80 7.33
N PRO A 80 -5.59 -49.31 8.53
CA PRO A 80 -5.31 -47.90 8.75
C PRO A 80 -3.93 -47.54 8.21
N VAL A 81 -3.84 -46.41 7.50
CA VAL A 81 -2.59 -45.73 7.17
C VAL A 81 -2.33 -44.71 8.28
N ARG A 82 -1.20 -44.88 8.98
CA ARG A 82 -0.82 -44.00 10.10
C ARG A 82 0.42 -43.20 9.76
N VAL A 83 0.35 -41.89 9.98
CA VAL A 83 1.53 -41.01 9.95
C VAL A 83 1.91 -40.78 11.41
N HIS A 84 3.07 -41.27 11.81
CA HIS A 84 3.44 -41.39 13.23
C HIS A 84 2.38 -42.16 14.04
N THR A 85 1.72 -41.50 14.99
CA THR A 85 0.67 -42.08 15.85
C THR A 85 -0.75 -41.80 15.35
N GLU A 86 -0.90 -40.91 14.37
CA GLU A 86 -2.18 -40.40 13.90
C GLU A 86 -2.69 -41.22 12.70
N VAL A 87 -4.00 -41.50 12.68
CA VAL A 87 -4.64 -42.21 11.55
C VAL A 87 -4.92 -41.20 10.45
N PHE A 88 -4.06 -41.20 9.42
CA PHE A 88 -4.20 -40.34 8.25
C PHE A 88 -5.34 -40.79 7.33
N GLY A 89 -5.56 -42.10 7.22
CA GLY A 89 -6.57 -42.62 6.33
C GLY A 89 -6.85 -44.11 6.51
N ARG A 90 -7.83 -44.62 5.78
CA ARG A 90 -8.13 -46.05 5.72
C ARG A 90 -8.03 -46.56 4.29
N LEU A 91 -7.21 -47.57 4.11
CA LEU A 91 -7.01 -48.27 2.85
C LEU A 91 -7.91 -49.50 2.85
N HIS A 92 -8.81 -49.57 1.87
CA HIS A 92 -9.83 -50.60 1.70
C HIS A 92 -9.66 -51.30 0.36
N LEU A 93 -9.68 -52.62 0.36
CA LEU A 93 -9.56 -53.45 -0.83
C LEU A 93 -10.73 -54.41 -0.90
N THR A 94 -11.26 -54.60 -2.11
CA THR A 94 -12.42 -55.45 -2.35
C THR A 94 -12.22 -56.33 -3.59
N GLY A 95 -12.93 -57.46 -3.61
CA GLY A 95 -13.01 -58.33 -4.78
C GLY A 95 -11.69 -59.00 -5.14
N LYS A 96 -11.06 -59.70 -4.19
CA LYS A 96 -9.85 -60.49 -4.46
C LYS A 96 -10.07 -61.52 -5.57
N ARG A 97 -9.12 -61.62 -6.51
CA ARG A 97 -9.13 -62.64 -7.56
C ARG A 97 -8.54 -63.94 -6.98
N GLY A 98 -9.24 -65.05 -7.19
CA GLY A 98 -8.77 -66.37 -6.77
C GLY A 98 -9.11 -66.80 -5.33
N GLY A 99 -10.00 -66.09 -4.61
CA GLY A 99 -10.54 -66.51 -3.31
C GLY A 99 -10.63 -65.38 -2.27
N PRO A 100 -10.88 -65.69 -0.98
CA PRO A 100 -10.92 -64.69 0.08
C PRO A 100 -9.51 -64.14 0.39
N PHE A 101 -9.46 -62.92 0.95
CA PHE A 101 -8.21 -62.36 1.48
C PHE A 101 -7.64 -63.25 2.57
N THR A 102 -6.33 -63.45 2.56
CA THR A 102 -5.59 -64.32 3.48
C THR A 102 -4.87 -63.49 4.55
N GLY A 103 -4.39 -64.16 5.59
CA GLY A 103 -3.51 -63.52 6.59
C GLY A 103 -2.21 -62.98 6.00
N GLU A 104 -1.71 -63.56 4.89
CA GLU A 104 -0.53 -63.07 4.18
C GLU A 104 -0.82 -61.75 3.44
N ASP A 105 -2.02 -61.59 2.88
CA ASP A 105 -2.46 -60.33 2.27
C ASP A 105 -2.58 -59.23 3.33
N LEU A 106 -3.19 -59.54 4.47
CA LEU A 106 -3.28 -58.61 5.61
C LEU A 106 -1.89 -58.20 6.11
N ALA A 107 -0.95 -59.14 6.23
CA ALA A 107 0.42 -58.84 6.66
C ALA A 107 1.15 -57.95 5.65
N THR A 108 1.05 -58.27 4.36
CA THR A 108 1.64 -57.50 3.26
C THR A 108 1.08 -56.08 3.23
N LEU A 109 -0.24 -55.94 3.33
CA LEU A 109 -0.91 -54.65 3.31
C LEU A 109 -0.59 -53.80 4.55
N ARG A 110 -0.41 -54.41 5.73
CA ARG A 110 0.04 -53.70 6.94
C ARG A 110 1.46 -53.15 6.79
N VAL A 111 2.37 -53.93 6.19
CA VAL A 111 3.73 -53.46 5.92
C VAL A 111 3.70 -52.29 4.94
N LEU A 112 2.94 -52.42 3.84
CA LEU A 112 2.78 -51.35 2.86
C LEU A 112 2.18 -50.09 3.49
N ALA A 113 1.09 -50.22 4.27
CA ALA A 113 0.45 -49.09 4.94
C ALA A 113 1.36 -48.41 5.98
N SER A 114 2.21 -49.17 6.67
CA SER A 114 3.21 -48.62 7.60
C SER A 114 4.28 -47.84 6.86
N GLN A 115 4.79 -48.35 5.73
CA GLN A 115 5.80 -47.67 4.93
C GLN A 115 5.22 -46.43 4.24
N ALA A 116 4.00 -46.54 3.72
CA ALA A 116 3.29 -45.42 3.14
C ALA A 116 3.05 -44.31 4.17
N GLY A 117 2.78 -44.65 5.43
CA GLY A 117 2.71 -43.70 6.53
C GLY A 117 3.98 -42.85 6.70
N ILE A 118 5.16 -43.47 6.54
CA ILE A 118 6.45 -42.78 6.58
C ILE A 118 6.61 -41.89 5.33
N ALA A 119 6.34 -42.44 4.14
CA ALA A 119 6.45 -41.70 2.88
C ALA A 119 5.53 -40.47 2.83
N ILE A 120 4.27 -40.62 3.24
CA ILE A 120 3.30 -39.52 3.36
C ILE A 120 3.80 -38.44 4.34
N GLY A 121 4.36 -38.86 5.48
CA GLY A 121 4.98 -37.94 6.43
C GLY A 121 6.13 -37.14 5.80
N ASN A 122 7.01 -37.82 5.06
CA ASN A 122 8.13 -37.19 4.37
C ASN A 122 7.67 -36.24 3.24
N ALA A 123 6.70 -36.65 2.42
CA ALA A 123 6.13 -35.83 1.36
C ALA A 123 5.50 -34.55 1.95
N ARG A 124 4.73 -34.67 3.03
CA ARG A 124 4.13 -33.50 3.72
C ARG A 124 5.19 -32.57 4.32
N LEU A 125 6.23 -33.12 4.92
CA LEU A 125 7.35 -32.32 5.45
C LEU A 125 8.09 -31.60 4.31
N TYR A 126 8.34 -32.29 3.20
CA TYR A 126 9.00 -31.74 2.02
C TYR A 126 8.17 -30.61 1.39
N GLU A 127 6.86 -30.81 1.18
CA GLU A 127 5.95 -29.78 0.68
C GLU A 127 5.91 -28.56 1.60
N THR A 128 5.82 -28.78 2.92
CA THR A 128 5.84 -27.71 3.92
C THR A 128 7.16 -26.94 3.88
N ALA A 129 8.30 -27.63 3.80
CA ALA A 129 9.61 -27.00 3.71
C ALA A 129 9.75 -26.18 2.42
N ARG A 130 9.34 -26.73 1.27
CA ARG A 130 9.36 -26.04 -0.02
C ARG A 130 8.42 -24.84 -0.08
N GLN A 131 7.29 -24.90 0.64
CA GLN A 131 6.40 -23.77 0.79
C GLN A 131 7.08 -22.67 1.62
N ARG A 132 7.68 -23.02 2.76
CA ARG A 132 8.43 -22.07 3.61
C ARG A 132 9.55 -21.38 2.83
N GLU A 133 10.33 -22.15 2.08
CA GLU A 133 11.42 -21.62 1.24
C GLU A 133 10.90 -20.58 0.25
N ARG A 134 9.85 -20.90 -0.53
CA ARG A 134 9.24 -19.96 -1.48
C ARG A 134 8.76 -18.67 -0.82
N TRP A 135 8.19 -18.75 0.37
CA TRP A 135 7.75 -17.56 1.12
C TRP A 135 8.94 -16.71 1.60
N ILE A 136 10.02 -17.33 2.07
CA ILE A 136 11.25 -16.63 2.49
C ILE A 136 11.90 -15.94 1.30
N GLU A 137 12.10 -16.66 0.19
CA GLU A 137 12.65 -16.10 -1.05
C GLU A 137 11.79 -14.94 -1.57
N GLY A 138 10.46 -15.11 -1.54
CA GLY A 138 9.51 -14.09 -1.94
C GLY A 138 9.61 -12.82 -1.10
N ALA A 139 9.73 -12.95 0.22
CA ALA A 139 9.89 -11.81 1.12
C ALA A 139 11.25 -11.11 0.93
N ALA A 140 12.33 -11.86 0.70
CA ALA A 140 13.64 -11.32 0.38
C ALA A 140 13.65 -10.58 -0.97
N ALA A 141 12.95 -11.13 -1.98
CA ALA A 141 12.78 -10.50 -3.29
C ALA A 141 11.99 -9.19 -3.20
N VAL A 142 10.92 -9.15 -2.40
CA VAL A 142 10.20 -7.90 -2.11
C VAL A 142 11.13 -6.90 -1.45
N THR A 143 11.84 -7.29 -0.39
CA THR A 143 12.75 -6.39 0.33
C THR A 143 13.80 -5.80 -0.63
N THR A 144 14.41 -6.63 -1.46
CA THR A 144 15.37 -6.18 -2.48
C THR A 144 14.73 -5.24 -3.48
N ALA A 145 13.57 -5.59 -4.05
CA ALA A 145 12.87 -4.74 -5.03
C ALA A 145 12.56 -3.36 -4.44
N LEU A 146 12.06 -3.31 -3.22
CA LEU A 146 11.72 -2.05 -2.53
C LEU A 146 12.92 -1.18 -2.22
N LEU A 147 14.09 -1.77 -1.96
CA LEU A 147 15.32 -1.02 -1.64
C LEU A 147 16.13 -0.63 -2.89
N THR A 148 15.89 -1.27 -4.03
CA THR A 148 16.66 -1.08 -5.27
C THR A 148 15.94 -0.25 -6.33
N GLY A 149 14.63 0.01 -6.22
CA GLY A 149 13.96 0.93 -7.14
C GLY A 149 12.48 1.23 -6.86
N GLY A 150 12.05 2.43 -7.29
CA GLY A 150 10.65 2.86 -7.45
C GLY A 150 10.08 3.70 -6.29
N ALA A 151 9.16 4.62 -6.62
CA ALA A 151 8.46 5.44 -5.62
C ALA A 151 7.59 4.56 -4.70
N ALA A 152 7.28 5.02 -3.48
CA ALA A 152 6.50 4.24 -2.49
C ALA A 152 5.16 3.66 -3.00
N ALA A 153 4.55 4.26 -4.03
CA ALA A 153 3.35 3.72 -4.68
C ALA A 153 3.62 2.41 -5.43
N ASP A 154 4.77 2.29 -6.10
CA ASP A 154 5.20 1.07 -6.79
C ASP A 154 5.53 -0.05 -5.79
N ALA A 155 5.93 0.33 -4.58
CA ALA A 155 6.26 -0.58 -3.51
C ALA A 155 5.03 -1.39 -3.02
N LEU A 156 3.91 -0.71 -2.80
CA LEU A 156 2.67 -1.35 -2.35
C LEU A 156 2.09 -2.30 -3.41
N VAL A 157 2.16 -1.91 -4.69
CA VAL A 157 1.76 -2.77 -5.81
C VAL A 157 2.64 -4.02 -5.87
N THR A 158 3.96 -3.87 -5.69
CA THR A 158 4.89 -5.00 -5.67
C THR A 158 4.59 -5.97 -4.54
N VAL A 159 4.32 -5.46 -3.32
CA VAL A 159 3.90 -6.29 -2.17
C VAL A 159 2.62 -7.04 -2.49
N ALA A 160 1.61 -6.35 -3.01
CA ALA A 160 0.32 -6.94 -3.39
C ALA A 160 0.47 -8.07 -4.41
N GLU A 161 1.26 -7.84 -5.46
CA GLU A 161 1.51 -8.82 -6.52
C GLU A 161 2.24 -10.05 -5.98
N ARG A 162 3.35 -9.87 -5.25
CA ARG A 162 4.15 -10.97 -4.74
C ARG A 162 3.38 -11.82 -3.74
N ALA A 163 2.66 -11.18 -2.83
CA ALA A 163 1.79 -11.87 -1.90
C ALA A 163 0.70 -12.69 -2.61
N ARG A 164 0.07 -12.13 -3.65
CA ARG A 164 -0.95 -12.82 -4.45
C ARG A 164 -0.38 -14.10 -5.07
N LEU A 165 0.80 -14.01 -5.69
CA LEU A 165 1.45 -15.14 -6.33
C LEU A 165 1.85 -16.22 -5.33
N LEU A 166 2.45 -15.85 -4.18
CA LEU A 166 2.88 -16.79 -3.15
C LEU A 166 1.70 -17.51 -2.47
N ALA A 167 0.61 -16.79 -2.23
CA ALA A 167 -0.59 -17.33 -1.58
C ALA A 167 -1.53 -18.10 -2.53
N GLY A 168 -1.26 -18.07 -3.84
CA GLY A 168 -2.21 -18.55 -4.85
C GLY A 168 -3.57 -17.83 -4.75
N ALA A 169 -3.54 -16.53 -4.42
CA ALA A 169 -4.75 -15.73 -4.23
C ALA A 169 -5.32 -15.23 -5.57
N ALA A 170 -6.61 -14.93 -5.59
CA ALA A 170 -7.28 -14.34 -6.74
C ALA A 170 -6.90 -12.86 -6.93
N ALA A 171 -6.70 -12.15 -5.82
CA ALA A 171 -6.18 -10.80 -5.79
C ALA A 171 -5.23 -10.64 -4.60
N GLY A 172 -4.35 -9.66 -4.69
CA GLY A 172 -3.64 -9.09 -3.55
C GLY A 172 -3.97 -7.61 -3.50
N VAL A 173 -4.42 -7.11 -2.35
CA VAL A 173 -4.77 -5.70 -2.19
C VAL A 173 -4.13 -5.14 -0.93
N VAL A 174 -3.66 -3.91 -0.99
CA VAL A 174 -3.16 -3.19 0.18
C VAL A 174 -4.13 -2.08 0.52
N LEU A 175 -4.57 -2.09 1.77
CA LEU A 175 -5.42 -1.07 2.35
C LEU A 175 -4.61 -0.16 3.26
N GLN A 176 -4.88 1.15 3.22
CA GLN A 176 -4.28 2.13 4.14
C GLN A 176 -5.35 2.83 4.98
N PRO A 177 -5.03 3.27 6.21
CA PRO A 177 -5.95 4.04 7.04
C PRO A 177 -6.34 5.36 6.37
N THR A 178 -7.63 5.70 6.41
CA THR A 178 -8.14 6.99 5.92
C THR A 178 -8.25 8.00 7.06
N GLY A 179 -8.30 9.30 6.74
CA GLY A 179 -8.51 10.36 7.73
C GLY A 179 -9.86 10.29 8.46
N GLU A 180 -10.84 9.58 7.90
CA GLU A 180 -12.17 9.35 8.49
C GLU A 180 -12.20 8.13 9.45
N GLY A 181 -11.05 7.46 9.66
CA GLY A 181 -10.93 6.30 10.54
C GLY A 181 -11.33 4.96 9.91
N GLY A 182 -11.48 4.93 8.58
CA GLY A 182 -11.70 3.72 7.81
C GLY A 182 -10.40 3.18 7.21
N MET A 183 -10.53 2.27 6.24
CA MET A 183 -9.41 1.79 5.41
C MET A 183 -9.79 1.89 3.93
N GLU A 184 -8.86 2.24 3.07
CA GLU A 184 -9.08 2.37 1.62
C GLU A 184 -8.09 1.50 0.85
N ILE A 185 -8.56 0.81 -0.20
CA ILE A 185 -7.68 0.09 -1.13
C ILE A 185 -6.89 1.11 -1.96
N VAL A 186 -5.57 1.18 -1.71
CA VAL A 186 -4.65 2.08 -2.40
C VAL A 186 -3.79 1.38 -3.45
N ALA A 187 -3.68 0.05 -3.36
CA ALA A 187 -2.96 -0.76 -4.33
C ALA A 187 -3.65 -2.12 -4.51
N ALA A 188 -3.66 -2.61 -5.75
CA ALA A 188 -4.27 -3.88 -6.10
C ALA A 188 -3.44 -4.61 -7.16
N SER A 189 -3.38 -5.93 -7.05
CA SER A 189 -2.89 -6.85 -8.06
C SER A 189 -3.95 -7.92 -8.28
N THR A 190 -4.38 -8.11 -9.52
CA THR A 190 -5.37 -9.12 -9.92
C THR A 190 -5.10 -9.50 -11.38
N PRO A 191 -5.46 -10.71 -11.83
CA PRO A 191 -5.41 -11.05 -13.26
C PRO A 191 -6.37 -10.23 -14.14
N HIS A 192 -7.37 -9.57 -13.54
CA HIS A 192 -8.28 -8.64 -14.23
C HIS A 192 -7.81 -7.19 -14.02
N ASP A 193 -8.59 -6.21 -14.49
CA ASP A 193 -8.32 -4.80 -14.24
C ASP A 193 -8.23 -4.52 -12.72
N PRO A 194 -7.09 -4.03 -12.20
CA PRO A 194 -6.95 -3.66 -10.79
C PRO A 194 -7.73 -2.40 -10.40
N ASP A 195 -8.06 -1.52 -11.36
CA ASP A 195 -8.74 -0.25 -11.09
C ASP A 195 -10.16 -0.45 -10.53
N ASP A 196 -10.77 -1.59 -10.82
CA ASP A 196 -12.06 -2.05 -10.29
C ASP A 196 -12.11 -2.18 -8.75
N LEU A 197 -10.95 -2.30 -8.10
CA LEU A 197 -10.83 -2.48 -6.65
C LEU A 197 -10.34 -1.21 -5.94
N LEU A 198 -9.58 -0.35 -6.64
CA LEU A 198 -8.99 0.87 -6.07
C LEU A 198 -10.08 1.81 -5.54
N GLY A 199 -9.80 2.49 -4.43
CA GLY A 199 -10.72 3.43 -3.80
C GLY A 199 -11.89 2.78 -3.03
N THR A 200 -12.00 1.44 -3.04
CA THR A 200 -12.99 0.77 -2.19
C THR A 200 -12.62 0.97 -0.71
N THR A 201 -13.59 1.42 0.09
CA THR A 201 -13.38 1.71 1.50
C THR A 201 -14.08 0.70 2.43
N ILE A 202 -13.42 0.39 3.54
CA ILE A 202 -14.02 -0.23 4.72
C ILE A 202 -14.39 0.91 5.67
N ALA A 203 -15.69 1.07 5.89
CA ALA A 203 -16.21 2.11 6.77
C ALA A 203 -15.80 1.88 8.24
N PRO A 204 -15.66 2.97 9.04
CA PRO A 204 -15.47 2.89 10.48
C PRO A 204 -16.53 2.02 11.17
N GLY A 205 -16.15 1.32 12.24
CA GLY A 205 -17.06 0.47 13.02
C GLY A 205 -17.36 -0.90 12.41
N SER A 206 -16.67 -1.31 11.34
CA SER A 206 -16.69 -2.71 10.88
C SER A 206 -15.97 -3.61 11.89
N PRO A 207 -16.53 -4.78 12.28
CA PRO A 207 -15.86 -5.72 13.18
C PRO A 207 -14.50 -6.20 12.67
N VAL A 208 -14.36 -6.35 11.35
CA VAL A 208 -13.08 -6.70 10.70
C VAL A 208 -12.07 -5.57 10.85
N LEU A 209 -12.52 -4.31 10.71
CA LEU A 209 -11.66 -3.15 10.83
C LEU A 209 -11.12 -2.99 12.27
N GLU A 210 -11.97 -3.16 13.29
CA GLU A 210 -11.53 -3.06 14.69
C GLU A 210 -10.40 -4.04 15.01
N GLN A 211 -10.53 -5.29 14.55
CA GLN A 211 -9.49 -6.31 14.73
C GLN A 211 -8.19 -5.98 13.97
N LEU A 212 -8.31 -5.49 12.73
CA LEU A 212 -7.15 -5.08 11.92
C LEU A 212 -6.40 -3.89 12.50
N LEU A 213 -7.13 -2.88 13.00
CA LEU A 213 -6.54 -1.72 13.69
C LEU A 213 -5.82 -2.13 14.98
N GLY A 214 -6.26 -3.22 15.63
CA GLY A 214 -5.57 -3.85 16.74
C GLY A 214 -4.28 -4.60 16.36
N GLY A 215 -3.95 -4.72 15.07
CA GLY A 215 -2.78 -5.46 14.60
C GLY A 215 -2.98 -6.97 14.59
N GLU A 216 -4.22 -7.44 14.63
CA GLU A 216 -4.54 -8.86 14.55
C GLU A 216 -4.92 -9.28 13.13
N PRO A 217 -4.41 -10.43 12.64
CA PRO A 217 -4.81 -10.95 11.34
C PRO A 217 -6.25 -11.49 11.38
N VAL A 218 -7.01 -11.22 10.32
CA VAL A 218 -8.39 -11.69 10.15
C VAL A 218 -8.44 -12.77 9.09
N PHE A 219 -9.07 -13.89 9.42
CA PHE A 219 -9.32 -14.98 8.48
C PHE A 219 -10.81 -15.19 8.28
N ILE A 220 -11.19 -15.38 7.02
CA ILE A 220 -12.58 -15.48 6.57
C ILE A 220 -12.69 -16.72 5.69
N ASP A 221 -13.66 -17.58 5.98
CA ASP A 221 -13.89 -18.79 5.20
C ASP A 221 -14.64 -18.52 3.89
N ASP A 222 -15.57 -17.55 3.88
CA ASP A 222 -16.24 -17.09 2.67
C ASP A 222 -16.62 -15.60 2.76
N SER A 223 -15.87 -14.74 2.07
CA SER A 223 -16.12 -13.29 2.02
C SER A 223 -17.48 -12.91 1.47
N ALA A 224 -18.08 -13.72 0.60
CA ALA A 224 -19.38 -13.41 0.01
C ALA A 224 -20.52 -13.54 1.04
N THR A 225 -20.36 -14.38 2.06
CA THR A 225 -21.40 -14.72 3.03
C THR A 225 -21.08 -14.30 4.47
N ASP A 226 -19.84 -13.94 4.77
CA ASP A 226 -19.44 -13.48 6.11
C ASP A 226 -20.12 -12.14 6.46
N PRO A 227 -20.87 -12.05 7.58
CA PRO A 227 -21.61 -10.84 7.96
C PRO A 227 -20.69 -9.67 8.35
N ARG A 228 -19.41 -9.92 8.65
CA ARG A 228 -18.43 -8.88 8.99
C ARG A 228 -17.94 -8.13 7.74
N MET A 229 -18.14 -8.70 6.55
CA MET A 229 -17.73 -8.10 5.28
C MET A 229 -18.79 -7.11 4.79
N THR A 230 -18.45 -5.82 4.79
CA THR A 230 -19.36 -4.73 4.40
C THR A 230 -19.10 -4.19 3.00
N THR A 231 -17.93 -4.47 2.42
CA THR A 231 -17.52 -3.91 1.13
C THR A 231 -18.36 -4.46 -0.04
N PRO A 232 -18.60 -3.65 -1.10
CA PRO A 232 -19.34 -4.10 -2.29
C PRO A 232 -18.64 -5.24 -3.04
N VAL A 233 -17.30 -5.23 -3.05
CA VAL A 233 -16.47 -6.20 -3.78
C VAL A 233 -16.47 -7.60 -3.15
N ARG A 234 -17.00 -7.77 -1.92
CA ARG A 234 -16.94 -9.04 -1.17
C ARG A 234 -17.56 -10.22 -1.92
N THR A 235 -18.60 -9.98 -2.70
CA THR A 235 -19.38 -11.03 -3.40
C THR A 235 -18.57 -11.75 -4.48
N ARG A 236 -17.45 -11.17 -4.91
CA ARG A 236 -16.53 -11.74 -5.91
C ARG A 236 -15.59 -12.80 -5.31
N PHE A 237 -15.48 -12.87 -3.99
CA PHE A 237 -14.44 -13.62 -3.30
C PHE A 237 -14.99 -14.68 -2.33
N GLY A 238 -14.16 -15.69 -2.05
CA GLY A 238 -14.42 -16.76 -1.09
C GLY A 238 -13.47 -16.67 0.10
N PRO A 239 -12.72 -17.74 0.42
CA PRO A 239 -11.77 -17.73 1.54
C PRO A 239 -10.78 -16.57 1.41
N SER A 240 -10.58 -15.83 2.49
CA SER A 240 -9.78 -14.60 2.49
C SER A 240 -8.98 -14.48 3.78
N MET A 241 -7.79 -13.89 3.68
CA MET A 241 -7.01 -13.47 4.84
C MET A 241 -6.64 -12.00 4.71
N MET A 242 -6.69 -11.29 5.83
CA MET A 242 -6.34 -9.87 5.95
C MET A 242 -5.26 -9.76 7.02
N LEU A 243 -4.10 -9.25 6.61
CA LEU A 243 -2.86 -9.35 7.36
C LEU A 243 -2.34 -7.93 7.63
N PRO A 244 -2.16 -7.54 8.89
CA PRO A 244 -1.67 -6.21 9.23
C PRO A 244 -0.23 -6.05 8.73
N LEU A 245 0.02 -4.94 8.03
CA LEU A 245 1.37 -4.48 7.69
C LEU A 245 1.84 -3.59 8.84
N GLN A 246 2.43 -4.19 9.86
CA GLN A 246 2.87 -3.48 11.07
C GLN A 246 4.41 -3.53 11.22
N SER A 247 4.99 -2.39 11.60
CA SER A 247 6.40 -2.31 11.98
C SER A 247 6.56 -1.38 13.19
N GLY A 248 7.34 -1.80 14.20
CA GLY A 248 7.61 -0.98 15.39
C GLY A 248 6.35 -0.56 16.18
N GLY A 249 5.29 -1.36 16.17
CA GLY A 249 4.01 -1.03 16.82
C GLY A 249 3.07 -0.16 15.98
N LYS A 250 3.51 0.39 14.85
CA LYS A 250 2.70 1.22 13.95
C LYS A 250 2.10 0.39 12.82
N LEU A 251 0.78 0.48 12.64
CA LEU A 251 0.08 -0.07 11.49
C LEU A 251 0.29 0.84 10.27
N ILE A 252 0.93 0.31 9.23
CA ILE A 252 1.17 1.00 7.95
C ILE A 252 -0.04 0.78 7.03
N GLY A 253 -0.66 -0.39 7.12
CA GLY A 253 -1.80 -0.78 6.29
C GLY A 253 -2.20 -2.23 6.54
N THR A 254 -3.01 -2.79 5.66
CA THR A 254 -3.42 -4.20 5.69
C THR A 254 -3.27 -4.80 4.30
N LEU A 255 -2.68 -5.98 4.23
CA LEU A 255 -2.61 -6.80 3.03
C LEU A 255 -3.76 -7.81 3.05
N ALA A 256 -4.68 -7.73 2.09
CA ALA A 256 -5.73 -8.72 1.93
C ALA A 256 -5.49 -9.62 0.71
N LEU A 257 -5.69 -10.93 0.92
CA LEU A 257 -5.43 -11.99 -0.05
C LEU A 257 -6.68 -12.86 -0.17
N PRO A 258 -7.67 -12.44 -0.96
CA PRO A 258 -8.86 -13.24 -1.21
C PRO A 258 -8.62 -14.30 -2.29
N ARG A 259 -9.21 -15.49 -2.11
CA ARG A 259 -9.38 -16.52 -3.15
C ARG A 259 -10.72 -16.34 -3.86
N ARG A 260 -10.86 -17.01 -5.01
CA ARG A 260 -12.15 -17.09 -5.72
C ARG A 260 -13.18 -17.81 -4.84
N ARG A 261 -14.44 -17.48 -5.07
CA ARG A 261 -15.56 -18.17 -4.41
C ARG A 261 -15.50 -19.68 -4.68
N GLY A 262 -15.71 -20.49 -3.65
CA GLY A 262 -15.58 -21.95 -3.72
C GLY A 262 -14.13 -22.46 -3.75
N GLY A 263 -13.12 -21.59 -3.60
CA GLY A 263 -11.73 -22.02 -3.42
C GLY A 263 -11.50 -22.74 -2.09
N LEU A 264 -10.36 -23.45 -1.99
CA LEU A 264 -9.96 -24.11 -0.75
C LEU A 264 -9.67 -23.10 0.36
N PRO A 265 -10.06 -23.37 1.62
CA PRO A 265 -9.67 -22.55 2.77
C PRO A 265 -8.15 -22.44 2.91
N TYR A 266 -7.70 -21.34 3.52
CA TYR A 266 -6.29 -21.20 3.89
C TYR A 266 -5.94 -22.13 5.04
N THR A 267 -4.93 -22.98 4.84
CA THR A 267 -4.37 -23.88 5.86
C THR A 267 -3.63 -23.09 6.95
N ALA A 268 -3.45 -23.68 8.13
CA ALA A 268 -2.70 -23.05 9.22
C ALA A 268 -1.27 -22.64 8.82
N VAL A 269 -0.62 -23.46 7.97
CA VAL A 269 0.73 -23.18 7.45
C VAL A 269 0.71 -21.96 6.51
N GLU A 270 -0.25 -21.87 5.59
CA GLU A 270 -0.40 -20.70 4.71
C GLU A 270 -0.66 -19.42 5.51
N ARG A 271 -1.55 -19.48 6.51
CA ARG A 271 -1.86 -18.34 7.39
C ARG A 271 -0.62 -17.84 8.13
N LEU A 272 0.18 -18.75 8.67
CA LEU A 272 1.43 -18.43 9.37
C LEU A 272 2.45 -17.77 8.42
N LEU A 273 2.68 -18.37 7.26
CA LEU A 273 3.70 -17.88 6.32
C LEU A 273 3.31 -16.53 5.70
N ALA A 274 2.04 -16.35 5.37
CA ALA A 274 1.54 -15.08 4.88
C ALA A 274 1.64 -13.97 5.95
N SER A 275 1.36 -14.29 7.22
CA SER A 275 1.54 -13.35 8.33
C SER A 275 3.00 -12.93 8.49
N GLN A 276 3.94 -13.88 8.40
CA GLN A 276 5.38 -13.58 8.45
C GLN A 276 5.84 -12.71 7.28
N PHE A 277 5.35 -13.01 6.08
CA PHE A 277 5.59 -12.18 4.90
C PHE A 277 5.06 -10.76 5.08
N ALA A 278 3.84 -10.59 5.61
CA ALA A 278 3.25 -9.27 5.85
C ALA A 278 4.11 -8.44 6.82
N SER A 279 4.61 -9.06 7.90
CA SER A 279 5.53 -8.39 8.84
C SER A 279 6.86 -7.98 8.18
N GLN A 280 7.44 -8.83 7.32
CA GLN A 280 8.68 -8.50 6.61
C GLN A 280 8.47 -7.41 5.54
N ALA A 281 7.36 -7.49 4.80
CA ALA A 281 6.97 -6.47 3.83
C ALA A 281 6.74 -5.12 4.52
N ALA A 282 6.11 -5.09 5.70
CA ALA A 282 5.93 -3.89 6.49
C ALA A 282 7.27 -3.23 6.87
N LEU A 283 8.25 -4.02 7.33
CA LEU A 283 9.60 -3.51 7.60
C LEU A 283 10.26 -2.95 6.34
N ALA A 284 10.19 -3.66 5.22
CA ALA A 284 10.76 -3.22 3.95
C ALA A 284 10.11 -1.92 3.44
N LEU A 285 8.79 -1.76 3.61
CA LEU A 285 8.07 -0.53 3.28
C LEU A 285 8.54 0.66 4.13
N VAL A 286 8.75 0.48 5.44
CA VAL A 286 9.32 1.54 6.30
C VAL A 286 10.73 1.92 5.87
N LEU A 287 11.57 0.94 5.53
CA LEU A 287 12.93 1.19 5.10
C LEU A 287 12.97 1.92 3.75
N ALA A 288 12.11 1.52 2.81
CA ALA A 288 12.00 2.18 1.51
C ALA A 288 11.52 3.64 1.64
N ASP A 289 10.53 3.89 2.50
CA ASP A 289 10.03 5.24 2.80
C ASP A 289 11.13 6.12 3.42
N ALA A 290 11.87 5.59 4.41
CA ALA A 290 12.98 6.28 5.05
C ALA A 290 14.15 6.55 4.09
N GLN A 291 14.42 5.63 3.15
CA GLN A 291 15.45 5.82 2.14
C GLN A 291 15.04 6.91 1.14
N ALA A 292 13.79 6.90 0.66
CA ALA A 292 13.26 7.94 -0.21
C ALA A 292 13.31 9.33 0.45
N ASP A 293 12.95 9.42 1.73
CA ASP A 293 13.05 10.68 2.49
C ASP A 293 14.49 11.16 2.66
N ARG A 294 15.43 10.24 2.91
CA ARG A 294 16.85 10.57 3.00
C ARG A 294 17.42 11.05 1.66
N GLU A 295 17.03 10.42 0.56
CA GLU A 295 17.41 10.85 -0.80
C GLU A 295 16.87 12.24 -1.11
N ARG A 296 15.60 12.52 -0.78
CA ARG A 296 15.00 13.86 -0.90
C ARG A 296 15.76 14.90 -0.07
N LEU A 297 16.07 14.58 1.18
CA LEU A 297 16.82 15.48 2.06
C LEU A 297 18.22 15.78 1.53
N ALA A 298 18.93 14.76 1.03
CA ALA A 298 20.26 14.93 0.44
C ALA A 298 20.22 15.86 -0.80
N VAL A 299 19.17 15.74 -1.63
CA VAL A 299 18.95 16.66 -2.75
C VAL A 299 18.71 18.09 -2.25
N TYR A 300 17.97 18.28 -1.17
CA TYR A 300 17.76 19.61 -0.58
C TYR A 300 19.05 20.21 0.00
N GLU A 301 19.83 19.42 0.75
CA GLU A 301 21.12 19.86 1.30
C GLU A 301 22.10 20.26 0.20
N ASP A 302 22.13 19.51 -0.91
CA ASP A 302 22.98 19.83 -2.06
C ASP A 302 22.55 21.13 -2.75
N ARG A 303 21.24 21.32 -2.97
CA ARG A 303 20.71 22.57 -3.54
C ARG A 303 21.04 23.78 -2.68
N ASP A 304 20.88 23.67 -1.36
CA ASP A 304 21.23 24.74 -0.42
C ASP A 304 22.73 25.03 -0.40
N ARG A 305 23.57 24.01 -0.54
CA ARG A 305 25.01 24.17 -0.70
C ARG A 305 25.36 24.92 -1.98
N ILE A 306 24.81 24.49 -3.12
CA ILE A 306 25.04 25.14 -4.42
C ILE A 306 24.58 26.60 -4.37
N ALA A 307 23.41 26.87 -3.79
CA ALA A 307 22.89 28.22 -3.63
C ALA A 307 23.84 29.12 -2.81
N ARG A 308 24.38 28.62 -1.70
CA ARG A 308 25.38 29.33 -0.89
C ARG A 308 26.68 29.59 -1.66
N ASP A 309 27.22 28.58 -2.34
CA ASP A 309 28.47 28.71 -3.11
C ASP A 309 28.32 29.71 -4.26
N LEU A 310 27.18 29.70 -4.97
CA LEU A 310 26.87 30.69 -6.00
C LEU A 310 26.76 32.11 -5.42
N HIS A 311 26.10 32.27 -4.29
CA HIS A 311 25.97 33.56 -3.61
C HIS A 311 27.35 34.11 -3.17
N ASP A 312 28.15 33.28 -2.49
CA ASP A 312 29.40 33.72 -1.88
C ASP A 312 30.52 33.89 -2.91
N LEU A 313 30.59 33.03 -3.93
CA LEU A 313 31.68 33.07 -4.89
C LEU A 313 31.33 33.87 -6.14
N VAL A 314 30.17 33.62 -6.75
CA VAL A 314 29.84 34.17 -8.07
C VAL A 314 29.28 35.58 -7.92
N VAL A 315 28.23 35.76 -7.11
CA VAL A 315 27.58 37.07 -6.95
C VAL A 315 28.54 38.09 -6.34
N GLN A 316 29.29 37.74 -5.29
CA GLN A 316 30.26 38.67 -4.68
C GLN A 316 31.38 39.10 -5.65
N ARG A 317 31.89 38.18 -6.49
CA ARG A 317 32.92 38.53 -7.49
C ARG A 317 32.38 39.41 -8.60
N LEU A 318 31.18 39.13 -9.09
CA LEU A 318 30.52 39.98 -10.09
C LEU A 318 30.33 41.41 -9.56
N PHE A 319 29.87 41.57 -8.32
CA PHE A 319 29.78 42.87 -7.66
C PHE A 319 31.12 43.60 -7.55
N ALA A 320 32.19 42.89 -7.19
CA ALA A 320 33.53 43.49 -7.11
C ALA A 320 34.01 43.95 -8.50
N THR A 321 33.77 43.16 -9.54
CA THR A 321 34.10 43.51 -10.93
C THR A 321 33.29 44.71 -11.42
N GLU A 322 31.98 44.73 -11.15
CA GLU A 322 31.09 45.83 -11.43
C GLU A 322 31.58 47.14 -10.80
N MET A 323 31.92 47.13 -9.50
CA MET A 323 32.48 48.30 -8.80
C MET A 323 33.81 48.79 -9.42
N MET A 324 34.68 47.89 -9.87
CA MET A 324 35.94 48.26 -10.54
C MET A 324 35.69 48.89 -11.91
N LEU A 325 34.76 48.34 -12.68
CA LEU A 325 34.35 48.90 -13.97
C LEU A 325 33.71 50.27 -13.79
N GLU A 326 32.87 50.45 -12.77
CA GLU A 326 32.21 51.72 -12.51
C GLU A 326 33.17 52.81 -12.00
N ALA A 327 34.19 52.42 -11.22
CA ALA A 327 35.29 53.32 -10.83
C ALA A 327 36.15 53.74 -12.03
N THR A 328 36.29 52.86 -13.03
CA THR A 328 37.01 53.12 -14.29
C THR A 328 36.18 53.98 -15.23
N ARG A 329 34.87 53.69 -15.32
CA ARG A 329 33.88 54.47 -16.08
C ARG A 329 33.92 55.95 -15.72
N ARG A 330 33.96 56.27 -14.42
CA ARG A 330 34.06 57.66 -13.92
C ARG A 330 35.26 58.44 -14.44
N ARG A 331 36.28 57.77 -14.98
CA ARG A 331 37.51 58.37 -15.53
C ARG A 331 37.61 58.27 -17.05
N ALA A 332 36.74 57.50 -17.69
CA ALA A 332 36.70 57.30 -19.12
C ALA A 332 35.82 58.36 -19.81
N SER A 333 36.07 58.62 -21.09
CA SER A 333 35.32 59.61 -21.88
C SER A 333 35.17 59.14 -23.33
N GLY A 334 34.11 59.58 -24.00
CA GLY A 334 33.82 59.21 -25.39
C GLY A 334 33.42 57.73 -25.52
N ALA A 335 33.73 57.10 -26.64
CA ALA A 335 33.32 55.73 -26.95
C ALA A 335 33.76 54.66 -25.91
N ALA A 336 34.80 54.94 -25.12
CA ALA A 336 35.24 54.06 -24.04
C ALA A 336 34.29 54.08 -22.83
N ALA A 337 33.65 55.23 -22.54
CA ALA A 337 32.64 55.33 -21.49
C ALA A 337 31.38 54.54 -21.87
N ASP A 338 30.90 54.69 -23.12
CA ASP A 338 29.72 53.99 -23.63
C ASP A 338 29.90 52.45 -23.69
N LEU A 339 31.14 51.96 -23.83
CA LEU A 339 31.47 50.54 -23.74
C LEU A 339 31.45 50.04 -22.29
N LEU A 340 31.92 50.85 -21.34
CA LEU A 340 31.91 50.51 -19.92
C LEU A 340 30.50 50.53 -19.34
N ASP A 341 29.65 51.48 -19.75
CA ASP A 341 28.23 51.50 -19.36
C ASP A 341 27.52 50.21 -19.76
N ARG A 342 27.65 49.79 -21.03
CA ARG A 342 27.06 48.53 -21.50
C ARG A 342 27.58 47.30 -20.75
N ALA A 343 28.87 47.27 -20.41
CA ALA A 343 29.45 46.17 -19.65
C ALA A 343 28.95 46.11 -18.19
N VAL A 344 28.70 47.26 -17.56
CA VAL A 344 28.10 47.35 -16.22
C VAL A 344 26.64 46.88 -16.28
N ASP A 345 25.86 47.36 -17.24
CA ASP A 345 24.46 46.95 -17.43
C ASP A 345 24.34 45.42 -17.66
N GLU A 346 25.25 44.84 -18.44
CA GLU A 346 25.28 43.40 -18.71
C GLU A 346 25.67 42.58 -17.46
N LEU A 347 26.57 43.09 -16.62
CA LEU A 347 26.90 42.48 -15.32
C LEU A 347 25.73 42.54 -14.34
N ASP A 348 25.04 43.67 -14.23
CA ASP A 348 23.88 43.81 -13.34
C ASP A 348 22.74 42.86 -13.76
N SER A 349 22.46 42.77 -15.07
CA SER A 349 21.53 41.77 -15.62
C SER A 349 21.96 40.35 -15.25
N THR A 350 23.24 40.02 -15.39
CA THR A 350 23.77 38.69 -15.05
C THR A 350 23.65 38.41 -13.54
N ILE A 351 23.95 39.39 -12.68
CA ILE A 351 23.78 39.29 -11.22
C ILE A 351 22.31 38.98 -10.88
N GLN A 352 21.37 39.65 -11.57
CA GLN A 352 19.95 39.43 -11.33
C GLN A 352 19.46 38.07 -11.82
N GLU A 353 19.96 37.56 -12.95
CA GLU A 353 19.70 36.20 -13.42
C GLU A 353 20.22 35.14 -12.44
N VAL A 354 21.46 35.30 -11.96
CA VAL A 354 22.06 34.39 -10.98
C VAL A 354 21.30 34.41 -9.65
N ARG A 355 20.88 35.59 -9.16
CA ARG A 355 20.03 35.70 -7.96
C ARG A 355 18.70 34.99 -8.13
N THR A 356 18.07 35.10 -9.30
CA THR A 356 16.83 34.40 -9.63
C THR A 356 17.02 32.88 -9.64
N ALA A 357 18.15 32.40 -10.19
CA ALA A 357 18.50 30.98 -10.18
C ALA A 357 18.78 30.44 -8.77
N ILE A 358 19.52 31.18 -7.94
CA ILE A 358 19.76 30.85 -6.53
C ILE A 358 18.44 30.72 -5.78
N PHE A 359 17.51 31.65 -5.99
CA PHE A 359 16.19 31.61 -5.37
C PHE A 359 15.39 30.37 -5.81
N ALA A 360 15.42 30.03 -7.10
CA ALA A 360 14.77 28.82 -7.60
C ALA A 360 15.37 27.53 -7.01
N LEU A 361 16.67 27.51 -6.70
CA LEU A 361 17.36 26.38 -6.05
C LEU A 361 16.98 26.24 -4.57
N GLN A 362 16.83 27.36 -3.85
CA GLN A 362 16.42 27.40 -2.44
C GLN A 362 14.91 27.14 -2.25
N GLN A 363 14.13 27.18 -3.33
CA GLN A 363 12.74 26.79 -3.28
C GLN A 363 12.59 25.27 -3.44
N PRO A 364 11.84 24.60 -2.53
CA PRO A 364 11.47 23.20 -2.77
C PRO A 364 10.69 23.08 -4.09
N PRO A 365 10.96 22.05 -4.91
CA PRO A 365 10.33 21.90 -6.23
C PRO A 365 8.84 21.56 -6.11
N VAL A 366 8.01 22.23 -6.94
CA VAL A 366 6.63 21.99 -7.48
C VAL A 366 5.55 21.22 -6.69
N ASP A 367 5.83 20.55 -5.58
CA ASP A 367 4.79 20.24 -4.58
C ASP A 367 4.48 21.52 -3.82
N ALA A 368 3.72 22.39 -4.48
CA ALA A 368 3.30 23.66 -3.92
C ALA A 368 2.64 23.44 -2.55
N PRO A 369 2.84 24.32 -1.55
CA PRO A 369 1.81 24.60 -0.56
C PRO A 369 0.44 24.59 -1.24
N ARG A 370 -0.32 23.52 -0.99
CA ARG A 370 -1.74 23.42 -1.35
C ARG A 370 -2.54 24.51 -0.63
N SER A 371 -2.03 24.99 0.50
CA SER A 371 -2.64 26.03 1.31
C SER A 371 -2.45 27.43 0.69
N LEU A 372 -3.52 28.23 0.72
CA LEU A 372 -3.50 29.64 0.32
C LEU A 372 -2.44 30.42 1.11
N ARG A 373 -2.31 30.14 2.41
CA ARG A 373 -1.30 30.77 3.27
C ARG A 373 0.12 30.60 2.73
N GLY A 374 0.48 29.37 2.33
CA GLY A 374 1.81 29.11 1.78
C GLY A 374 2.03 29.76 0.42
N ARG A 375 0.99 29.87 -0.41
CA ARG A 375 1.02 30.57 -1.70
C ARG A 375 1.21 32.09 -1.53
N VAL A 376 0.52 32.71 -0.58
CA VAL A 376 0.67 34.15 -0.24
C VAL A 376 2.07 34.44 0.28
N LEU A 377 2.55 33.65 1.25
CA LEU A 377 3.91 33.81 1.81
C LEU A 377 5.00 33.67 0.74
N ARG A 378 4.80 32.80 -0.25
CA ARG A 378 5.71 32.66 -1.38
C ARG A 378 5.72 33.90 -2.27
N GLU A 379 4.55 34.43 -2.64
CA GLU A 379 4.45 35.64 -3.46
C GLU A 379 5.11 36.85 -2.77
N THR A 380 4.82 37.07 -1.48
CA THR A 380 5.43 38.16 -0.70
C THR A 380 6.93 37.94 -0.49
N GLY A 381 7.35 36.68 -0.30
CA GLY A 381 8.76 36.31 -0.21
C GLY A 381 9.54 36.58 -1.50
N GLY A 382 8.94 36.31 -2.67
CA GLY A 382 9.52 36.66 -3.97
C GLY A 382 9.62 38.17 -4.20
N ALA A 383 8.62 38.93 -3.75
CA ALA A 383 8.62 40.38 -3.86
C ALA A 383 9.67 41.06 -2.95
N ALA A 384 10.13 40.40 -1.88
CA ALA A 384 11.12 40.96 -0.97
C ALA A 384 12.45 41.32 -1.67
N VAL A 385 12.82 40.55 -2.70
CA VAL A 385 14.04 40.80 -3.48
C VAL A 385 13.91 42.10 -4.28
N LEU A 386 12.73 42.35 -4.86
CA LEU A 386 12.46 43.56 -5.64
C LEU A 386 12.27 44.80 -4.74
N LEU A 387 11.68 44.62 -3.56
CA LEU A 387 11.42 45.71 -2.61
C LEU A 387 12.64 46.08 -1.76
N GLY A 388 13.64 45.21 -1.64
CA GLY A 388 14.82 45.42 -0.78
C GLY A 388 14.57 45.16 0.71
N PHE A 389 13.35 44.81 1.11
CA PHE A 389 12.96 44.40 2.46
C PHE A 389 11.85 43.35 2.39
N ARG A 390 11.62 42.62 3.49
CA ARG A 390 10.56 41.60 3.57
C ARG A 390 9.21 42.23 3.93
N PRO A 391 8.15 42.07 3.11
CA PRO A 391 6.81 42.45 3.51
C PRO A 391 6.32 41.62 4.71
N SER A 392 5.59 42.25 5.61
CA SER A 392 4.88 41.60 6.71
C SER A 392 3.57 40.99 6.21
N VAL A 393 3.21 39.81 6.72
CA VAL A 393 2.01 39.09 6.28
C VAL A 393 1.19 38.64 7.48
N HIS A 394 -0.09 39.01 7.51
CA HIS A 394 -1.03 38.66 8.57
C HIS A 394 -2.24 37.93 7.98
N PHE A 395 -2.74 36.93 8.70
CA PHE A 395 -3.90 36.15 8.31
C PHE A 395 -4.94 36.15 9.42
N THR A 396 -6.17 36.52 9.08
CA THR A 396 -7.30 36.53 10.01
C THR A 396 -8.34 35.50 9.55
N GLY A 397 -8.68 34.57 10.45
CA GLY A 397 -9.60 33.47 10.17
C GLY A 397 -8.99 32.25 9.48
N ALA A 398 -9.84 31.25 9.20
CA ALA A 398 -9.43 29.96 8.64
C ALA A 398 -9.25 30.01 7.10
N VAL A 399 -8.34 30.87 6.63
CA VAL A 399 -8.08 31.14 5.20
C VAL A 399 -7.90 29.88 4.33
N ASP A 400 -7.29 28.81 4.86
CA ASP A 400 -7.04 27.58 4.10
C ASP A 400 -8.27 26.67 4.00
N ALA A 401 -9.24 26.79 4.91
CA ALA A 401 -10.47 26.00 4.90
C ALA A 401 -11.63 26.70 4.18
N LEU A 402 -11.57 28.03 4.12
CA LEU A 402 -12.71 28.87 3.73
C LEU A 402 -12.58 29.46 2.31
N VAL A 403 -11.43 29.30 1.65
CA VAL A 403 -11.15 29.93 0.36
C VAL A 403 -10.92 28.85 -0.70
N THR A 404 -11.72 28.88 -1.76
CA THR A 404 -11.60 27.96 -2.90
C THR A 404 -10.45 28.39 -3.84
N ASP A 405 -9.90 27.45 -4.61
CA ASP A 405 -8.80 27.72 -5.55
C ASP A 405 -9.08 28.87 -6.54
N PRO A 406 -10.27 29.00 -7.15
CA PRO A 406 -10.58 30.12 -8.05
C PRO A 406 -10.58 31.50 -7.36
N VAL A 407 -10.90 31.54 -6.05
CA VAL A 407 -10.83 32.78 -5.25
C VAL A 407 -9.38 33.05 -4.86
N ALA A 408 -8.63 32.02 -4.48
CA ALA A 408 -7.21 32.08 -4.17
C ALA A 408 -6.37 32.62 -5.36
N ASP A 409 -6.63 32.15 -6.58
CA ASP A 409 -5.91 32.58 -7.79
C ASP A 409 -6.11 34.07 -8.07
N ARG A 410 -7.36 34.55 -7.93
CA ARG A 410 -7.68 35.98 -8.10
C ARG A 410 -7.07 36.83 -6.99
N LEU A 411 -7.05 36.33 -5.75
CA LEU A 411 -6.36 37.00 -4.62
C LEU A 411 -4.88 37.15 -4.91
N LEU A 412 -4.20 36.08 -5.33
CA LEU A 412 -2.76 36.11 -5.63
C LEU A 412 -2.47 37.03 -6.81
N THR A 413 -3.35 37.08 -7.81
CA THR A 413 -3.24 38.03 -8.92
C THR A 413 -3.32 39.47 -8.42
N ALA A 414 -4.27 39.78 -7.52
CA ALA A 414 -4.39 41.10 -6.91
C ALA A 414 -3.17 41.45 -6.03
N LEU A 415 -2.68 40.49 -5.24
CA LEU A 415 -1.49 40.64 -4.41
C LEU A 415 -0.25 40.95 -5.26
N ARG A 416 -0.02 40.18 -6.33
CA ARG A 416 1.11 40.38 -7.24
C ARG A 416 1.04 41.76 -7.90
N GLY A 417 -0.14 42.18 -8.34
CA GLY A 417 -0.36 43.52 -8.87
C GLY A 417 -0.03 44.62 -7.86
N ALA A 418 -0.45 44.46 -6.60
CA ALA A 418 -0.17 45.42 -5.54
C ALA A 418 1.33 45.51 -5.20
N LEU A 419 2.03 44.37 -5.13
CA LEU A 419 3.47 44.33 -4.86
C LEU A 419 4.29 44.95 -6.00
N VAL A 420 3.91 44.72 -7.26
CA VAL A 420 4.53 45.36 -8.43
C VAL A 420 4.30 46.87 -8.42
N ALA A 421 3.11 47.32 -8.02
CA ALA A 421 2.82 48.75 -7.89
C ALA A 421 3.63 49.41 -6.77
N ALA A 422 3.80 48.72 -5.63
CA ALA A 422 4.64 49.17 -4.53
C ALA A 422 6.09 49.32 -4.97
N HIS A 423 6.66 48.32 -5.67
CA HIS A 423 8.05 48.37 -6.16
C HIS A 423 8.37 49.60 -7.03
N ARG A 424 7.39 50.18 -7.73
CA ARG A 424 7.58 51.38 -8.55
C ARG A 424 7.61 52.69 -7.76
N ARG A 425 7.45 52.65 -6.44
CA ARG A 425 7.44 53.83 -5.56
C ARG A 425 8.77 53.96 -4.84
N GLU A 426 9.29 55.18 -4.82
CA GLU A 426 10.55 55.49 -4.15
C GLU A 426 10.33 55.70 -2.63
N GLY A 427 11.32 55.30 -1.83
CA GLY A 427 11.38 55.59 -0.40
C GLY A 427 10.56 54.68 0.52
N LEU A 428 10.11 53.52 0.04
CA LEU A 428 9.40 52.53 0.85
C LEU A 428 10.33 51.85 1.86
N THR A 429 9.85 51.65 3.09
CA THR A 429 10.56 50.87 4.11
C THR A 429 9.73 49.72 4.68
N ALA A 430 8.42 49.70 4.43
CA ALA A 430 7.52 48.65 4.88
C ALA A 430 6.32 48.44 3.93
N VAL A 431 5.90 47.18 3.81
CA VAL A 431 4.67 46.77 3.13
C VAL A 431 3.98 45.73 4.01
N ASP A 432 2.75 46.04 4.42
CA ASP A 432 1.90 45.16 5.21
C ASP A 432 0.84 44.50 4.32
N VAL A 433 0.82 43.16 4.33
CA VAL A 433 -0.18 42.34 3.64
C VAL A 433 -1.08 41.68 4.67
N GLU A 434 -2.38 41.95 4.59
CA GLU A 434 -3.40 41.33 5.44
C GLU A 434 -4.39 40.55 4.59
N VAL A 435 -4.64 39.28 4.96
CA VAL A 435 -5.67 38.43 4.37
C VAL A 435 -6.69 38.06 5.44
N ASP A 436 -7.89 38.61 5.33
CA ASP A 436 -8.99 38.41 6.28
C ASP A 436 -10.13 37.59 5.64
N ALA A 437 -10.31 36.35 6.11
CA ALA A 437 -11.38 35.44 5.71
C ALA A 437 -12.64 35.56 6.60
N THR A 438 -12.66 36.48 7.56
CA THR A 438 -13.82 36.80 8.40
C THR A 438 -14.52 38.10 7.96
N ALA A 439 -13.98 38.77 6.94
CA ALA A 439 -14.49 40.04 6.46
C ALA A 439 -15.93 39.94 5.95
N THR A 440 -16.76 40.90 6.33
CA THR A 440 -18.07 41.11 5.70
C THR A 440 -17.92 42.05 4.50
N LEU A 441 -18.52 41.67 3.37
CA LEU A 441 -18.62 42.52 2.18
C LEU A 441 -19.65 43.65 2.41
N PRO A 442 -19.60 44.74 1.62
CA PRO A 442 -20.54 45.87 1.76
C PRO A 442 -22.02 45.49 1.59
N ASP A 443 -22.30 44.35 0.95
CA ASP A 443 -23.63 43.79 0.75
C ASP A 443 -24.07 42.85 1.90
N GLY A 444 -23.30 42.79 3.00
CA GLY A 444 -23.62 42.00 4.19
C GLY A 444 -23.22 40.53 4.12
N ARG A 445 -22.65 40.05 3.01
CA ARG A 445 -22.25 38.64 2.86
C ARG A 445 -20.86 38.37 3.44
N PRO A 446 -20.58 37.14 3.93
CA PRO A 446 -19.23 36.74 4.29
C PRO A 446 -18.34 36.71 3.03
N GLY A 447 -17.13 37.24 3.15
CA GLY A 447 -16.18 37.31 2.07
C GLY A 447 -14.75 37.26 2.54
N ILE A 448 -13.84 37.31 1.58
CA ILE A 448 -12.42 37.47 1.81
C ILE A 448 -11.99 38.88 1.44
N ARG A 449 -11.10 39.45 2.25
CA ARG A 449 -10.47 40.76 2.00
C ARG A 449 -8.96 40.59 2.00
N LEU A 450 -8.32 41.08 0.95
CA LEU A 450 -6.89 41.32 0.90
C LEU A 450 -6.66 42.83 1.05
N THR A 451 -5.81 43.22 1.98
CA THR A 451 -5.36 44.60 2.18
C THR A 451 -3.84 44.62 2.04
N VAL A 452 -3.32 45.45 1.13
CA VAL A 452 -1.87 45.69 0.99
C VAL A 452 -1.63 47.16 1.26
N THR A 453 -0.86 47.48 2.30
CA THR A 453 -0.58 48.85 2.73
C THR A 453 0.91 49.12 2.61
N ASP A 454 1.26 50.27 2.03
CA ASP A 454 2.64 50.73 1.89
C ASP A 454 2.88 52.02 2.69
N ASP A 455 4.12 52.24 3.13
CA ASP A 455 4.53 53.40 3.93
C ASP A 455 5.11 54.56 3.10
N GLY A 456 4.90 54.52 1.77
CA GLY A 456 5.44 55.50 0.84
C GLY A 456 4.78 56.87 0.97
N ALA A 457 5.34 57.89 0.32
CA ALA A 457 4.79 59.24 0.32
C ALA A 457 3.34 59.25 -0.22
N GLY A 458 2.37 59.34 0.69
CA GLY A 458 0.93 59.30 0.40
C GLY A 458 0.21 58.00 0.79
N GLY A 459 0.90 57.00 1.36
CA GLY A 459 0.37 55.77 1.94
C GLY A 459 -0.74 55.11 1.13
N ALA A 460 -0.40 54.27 0.15
CA ALA A 460 -1.47 53.57 -0.57
C ALA A 460 -1.89 52.29 0.12
N THR A 461 -3.21 52.14 0.18
CA THR A 461 -3.86 50.90 0.57
C THR A 461 -4.58 50.34 -0.65
N VAL A 462 -4.12 49.19 -1.15
CA VAL A 462 -4.84 48.41 -2.15
C VAL A 462 -5.73 47.43 -1.42
N THR A 463 -7.05 47.54 -1.60
CA THR A 463 -8.01 46.59 -1.05
C THR A 463 -8.66 45.79 -2.17
N TRP A 464 -8.56 44.47 -2.09
CA TRP A 464 -9.28 43.54 -2.95
C TRP A 464 -10.27 42.71 -2.12
N ARG A 465 -11.44 42.41 -2.68
CA ARG A 465 -12.50 41.67 -1.99
C ARG A 465 -13.18 40.69 -2.92
N SER A 466 -13.60 39.54 -2.37
CA SER A 466 -14.39 38.54 -3.10
C SER A 466 -15.38 37.85 -2.16
N PRO A 467 -16.59 37.48 -2.64
CA PRO A 467 -17.48 36.65 -1.85
C PRO A 467 -16.84 35.29 -1.58
N ARG A 468 -17.08 34.75 -0.39
CA ARG A 468 -16.74 33.37 -0.08
C ARG A 468 -17.72 32.46 -0.81
N GLU A 469 -17.22 31.52 -1.60
CA GLU A 469 -18.08 30.46 -2.11
C GLU A 469 -18.50 29.57 -0.95
N VAL A 470 -19.79 29.59 -0.65
CA VAL A 470 -20.44 28.73 0.34
C VAL A 470 -20.37 27.30 -0.22
N GLY A 471 -19.36 26.54 0.19
CA GLY A 471 -19.39 25.09 0.01
C GLY A 471 -20.62 24.51 0.74
N PRO A 472 -21.12 23.32 0.35
CA PRO A 472 -22.38 22.76 0.84
C PRO A 472 -22.49 22.59 2.38
N ARG A 473 -21.41 22.80 3.14
CA ARG A 473 -21.39 22.77 4.60
C ARG A 473 -21.98 24.02 5.28
N ASP A 474 -21.91 25.20 4.66
CA ASP A 474 -22.44 26.45 5.25
C ASP A 474 -23.96 26.62 5.05
N ALA A 475 -24.58 25.80 4.18
CA ALA A 475 -26.03 25.83 3.95
C ALA A 475 -26.84 25.19 5.09
N LEU A 476 -26.19 24.51 6.03
CA LEU A 476 -26.86 23.78 7.12
C LEU A 476 -26.95 24.56 8.44
N ASP A 477 -26.24 25.69 8.58
CA ASP A 477 -26.31 26.54 9.78
C ASP A 477 -27.33 27.68 9.68
N GLY A 478 -28.03 27.78 8.54
CA GLY A 478 -29.20 28.64 8.37
C GLY A 478 -30.48 27.98 8.86
N GLY A 479 -30.54 27.64 10.16
CA GLY A 479 -31.77 27.11 10.78
C GLY A 479 -32.94 28.11 10.67
N PRO A 480 -34.17 27.66 10.36
CA PRO A 480 -35.33 28.55 10.31
C PRO A 480 -35.61 29.10 11.71
N GLY A 481 -35.91 30.41 11.77
CA GLY A 481 -36.18 31.12 13.01
C GLY A 481 -37.15 30.38 13.93
N SER A 482 -36.72 30.19 15.17
CA SER A 482 -37.56 29.69 16.26
C SER A 482 -38.73 30.66 16.48
N PRO A 483 -40.00 30.21 16.47
CA PRO A 483 -41.13 31.08 16.76
C PRO A 483 -41.11 31.48 18.24
N ALA A 484 -41.22 32.79 18.49
CA ALA A 484 -41.27 33.38 19.82
C ALA A 484 -42.37 32.74 20.69
N ALA A 485 -42.00 32.32 21.90
CA ALA A 485 -42.94 31.83 22.91
C ALA A 485 -43.83 32.99 23.43
N PRO A 486 -45.14 32.76 23.67
CA PRO A 486 -46.02 33.79 24.22
C PRO A 486 -45.71 34.05 25.71
N PRO A 487 -45.99 35.26 26.23
CA PRO A 487 -45.73 35.59 27.62
C PRO A 487 -46.65 34.81 28.57
N PRO A 488 -46.22 34.56 29.82
CA PRO A 488 -47.00 33.77 30.76
C PRO A 488 -48.24 34.55 31.24
N PRO A 489 -49.35 33.86 31.53
CA PRO A 489 -50.53 34.49 32.12
C PRO A 489 -50.26 34.88 33.58
N THR A 490 -51.02 35.86 34.04
CA THR A 490 -50.96 36.44 35.40
C THR A 490 -51.44 35.48 36.48
#